data_AF-A0A2V7YF84-F1
#
_entry.id   AF-A0A2V7YF84-F1
#
_cell.length_a   1.000
_cell.length_b   1.000
_cell.length_c   1.000
_cell.angle_alpha   90.00
_cell.angle_beta   90.00
_cell.angle_gamma   90.00
#
_symmetry.space_group_name_H-M   'P 1'
#
loop_
_entity.id
_entity.type
_entity.pdbx_description
1 polymer ?
#
loop_
_entity_poly.entity_id
_entity_poly.type
_entity_poly.pdbx_seq_one_letter_code
_entity_poly.pdbx_strand_id
1 'polypeptide(L)'
;FISYPTIFVRLPLTRDIPWANWLLFAIAIVLLVIGFRRAQRKVLPGIVTTLGLAIAVFFGIFTIVLTRQLPASTAAPHVGQKAPDFTLPDSTGHLVSLSQLEATSPRGVLLIFYRGYW
;
A
#
# COMPACT_ATOMS: atom_id res chain seq x y z
N PHE A 1 -6.64 7.62 12.54
CA PHE A 1 -6.45 8.05 11.15
C PHE A 1 -5.03 8.56 10.90
N ILE A 2 -4.59 9.64 11.56
CA ILE A 2 -3.29 10.30 11.32
C ILE A 2 -2.07 9.40 11.62
N SER A 3 -2.19 8.46 12.56
CA SER A 3 -1.09 7.57 12.98
C SER A 3 -0.48 6.73 11.84
N TYR A 4 -1.29 6.35 10.84
CA TYR A 4 -0.82 5.49 9.76
C TYR A 4 0.17 6.16 8.81
N PRO A 5 -0.17 7.28 8.14
CA PRO A 5 0.74 7.92 7.20
C PRO A 5 1.99 8.51 7.85
N THR A 6 1.96 8.85 9.15
CA THR A 6 3.09 9.53 9.82
C THR A 6 4.07 8.58 10.50
N ILE A 7 3.58 7.51 11.12
CA ILE A 7 4.39 6.62 11.97
C ILE A 7 4.51 5.23 11.33
N PHE A 8 3.38 4.59 11.02
CA PHE A 8 3.36 3.17 10.65
C PHE A 8 3.90 2.87 9.25
N VAL A 9 3.95 3.86 8.35
CA VAL A 9 4.61 3.73 7.03
C VAL A 9 6.11 3.50 7.16
N ARG A 10 6.75 3.97 8.24
CA ARG A 10 8.20 3.87 8.45
C ARG A 10 8.63 2.52 9.04
N LEU A 11 7.69 1.75 9.58
CA LEU A 11 7.95 0.47 10.22
C LEU A 11 7.58 -0.67 9.26
N PRO A 12 8.55 -1.53 8.87
CA PRO A 12 8.31 -2.60 7.89
C PRO A 12 7.13 -3.50 8.25
N LEU A 13 6.97 -3.81 9.54
CA LEU A 13 5.93 -4.70 10.06
C LEU A 13 4.50 -4.17 9.90
N THR A 14 4.31 -2.84 9.88
CA THR A 14 2.98 -2.19 9.84
C THR A 14 2.68 -1.49 8.53
N ARG A 15 3.68 -1.37 7.65
CA ARG A 15 3.58 -0.64 6.39
C ARG A 15 2.63 -1.30 5.39
N ASP A 16 2.62 -2.63 5.33
CA ASP A 16 1.86 -3.35 4.31
C ASP A 16 0.41 -3.63 4.79
N ILE A 17 0.24 -3.81 6.10
CA ILE A 17 -1.06 -4.06 6.75
C ILE A 17 -1.14 -3.25 8.06
N PRO A 18 -2.03 -2.25 8.16
CA PRO A 18 -2.22 -1.45 9.38
C PRO A 18 -2.98 -2.18 10.49
N TRP A 19 -2.52 -3.36 10.88
CA TRP A 19 -3.22 -4.26 11.81
C TRP A 19 -3.55 -3.59 13.15
N ALA A 20 -2.65 -2.76 13.69
CA ALA A 20 -2.88 -2.02 14.93
C ALA A 20 -4.06 -1.04 14.80
N ASN A 21 -4.16 -0.32 13.68
CA ASN A 21 -5.29 0.57 13.44
C ASN A 21 -6.59 -0.21 13.26
N TRP A 22 -6.56 -1.37 12.61
CA TRP A 22 -7.74 -2.24 12.48
C TRP A 22 -8.25 -2.72 13.84
N LEU A 23 -7.35 -3.12 14.75
CA LEU A 23 -7.73 -3.47 16.12
C LEU A 23 -8.38 -2.29 16.86
N LEU A 24 -7.80 -1.09 16.74
CA LEU A 24 -8.38 0.11 17.35
C LEU A 24 -9.76 0.45 16.79
N PHE A 25 -9.97 0.30 15.48
CA PHE A 25 -11.29 0.49 14.87
C PHE A 25 -12.29 -0.57 15.32
N ALA A 26 -11.87 -1.83 15.45
CA ALA A 26 -12.74 -2.89 15.97
C ALA A 26 -13.22 -2.58 17.40
N ILE A 27 -12.29 -2.17 18.29
CA ILE A 27 -12.61 -1.75 19.66
C ILE A 27 -13.57 -0.55 19.65
N ALA A 28 -13.28 0.46 18.81
CA ALA A 28 -14.12 1.64 18.69
C ALA A 28 -15.54 1.30 18.24
N ILE A 29 -15.71 0.41 17.26
CA ILE A 29 -17.02 -0.04 16.77
C ILE A 29 -17.80 -0.73 17.89
N VAL A 30 -17.16 -1.60 18.67
CA VAL A 30 -17.81 -2.26 19.83
C VAL A 30 -18.31 -1.22 20.84
N LEU A 31 -17.48 -0.24 21.19
CA LEU A 31 -17.85 0.83 22.11
C LEU A 31 -19.01 1.70 21.57
N LEU A 32 -19.00 1.99 20.26
CA LEU A 32 -20.09 2.73 19.60
C LEU A 32 -21.41 1.94 19.65
N VAL A 33 -21.38 0.63 19.39
CA VAL A 33 -22.60 -0.21 19.47
C VAL A 33 -23.15 -0.24 20.89
N ILE A 34 -22.29 -0.38 21.90
CA ILE A 34 -22.69 -0.36 23.32
C ILE A 34 -23.28 1.01 23.68
N GLY A 35 -22.61 2.10 23.30
CA GLY A 35 -23.04 3.47 23.58
C GLY A 35 -24.37 3.80 22.90
N PHE A 36 -24.55 3.38 21.64
CA PHE A 36 -25.80 3.53 20.91
C PHE A 36 -26.92 2.79 21.61
N ARG A 37 -26.76 1.48 21.89
CA ARG A 37 -27.78 0.66 22.59
C ARG A 37 -28.20 1.25 23.94
N ARG A 38 -27.27 1.83 24.69
CA ARG A 38 -27.54 2.42 26.01
C ARG A 38 -28.35 3.72 25.96
N ALA A 39 -28.28 4.46 24.85
CA ALA A 39 -28.87 5.80 24.76
C ALA A 39 -29.62 6.05 23.43
N GLN A 40 -30.27 5.03 22.86
CA GLN A 40 -30.94 5.10 21.55
C GLN A 40 -32.01 6.19 21.44
N ARG A 41 -32.63 6.60 22.55
CA ARG A 41 -33.63 7.67 22.57
C ARG A 41 -33.03 9.08 22.41
N LYS A 42 -31.70 9.21 22.45
CA LYS A 42 -30.98 10.47 22.26
C LYS A 42 -30.42 10.52 20.84
N VAL A 43 -30.43 11.71 20.24
CA VAL A 43 -29.91 11.94 18.89
C VAL A 43 -28.37 11.86 18.84
N LEU A 44 -27.71 12.32 19.90
CA LEU A 44 -26.24 12.42 19.96
C LEU A 44 -25.51 11.07 19.78
N PRO A 45 -25.88 9.96 20.46
CA PRO A 45 -25.29 8.65 20.22
C PRO A 45 -25.43 8.15 18.77
N GLY A 46 -26.55 8.48 18.11
CA GLY A 46 -26.74 8.18 16.69
C GLY A 46 -25.73 8.93 15.82
N ILE A 47 -25.59 10.24 16.02
CA ILE A 47 -24.62 11.08 15.29
C ILE A 47 -23.20 10.56 15.48
N VAL A 48 -22.79 10.30 16.72
CA VAL A 48 -21.43 9.83 17.04
C VAL A 48 -21.16 8.46 16.41
N THR A 49 -22.14 7.56 16.43
CA THR A 49 -22.02 6.23 15.81
C THR A 49 -21.87 6.34 14.29
N THR A 50 -22.72 7.14 13.64
CA THR A 50 -22.66 7.36 12.19
C THR A 50 -21.33 7.98 11.77
N LEU A 51 -20.87 9.02 12.47
CA LEU A 51 -19.60 9.68 12.18
C LEU A 51 -18.40 8.73 12.40
N GLY A 52 -18.44 7.94 13.48
CA GLY A 52 -17.42 6.94 13.78
C GLY A 52 -17.31 5.86 12.71
N LEU A 53 -18.45 5.32 12.25
CA LEU A 53 -18.48 4.37 11.14
C LEU A 53 -17.97 5.00 9.84
N ALA A 54 -18.38 6.23 9.52
CA ALA A 54 -17.94 6.92 8.32
C ALA A 54 -16.40 7.08 8.29
N ILE A 55 -15.79 7.45 9.42
CA ILE A 55 -14.33 7.54 9.54
C ILE A 55 -13.65 6.17 9.38
N ALA A 56 -14.23 5.10 9.94
CA ALA A 56 -13.70 3.75 9.81
C ALA A 56 -13.74 3.24 8.36
N VAL A 57 -14.87 3.44 7.67
CA VAL A 57 -15.03 3.11 6.25
C VAL A 57 -14.06 3.91 5.39
N PHE A 58 -13.98 5.23 5.62
CA PHE A 58 -13.05 6.09 4.90
C PHE A 58 -11.59 5.65 5.10
N PHE A 59 -11.20 5.30 6.33
CA PHE A 59 -9.86 4.77 6.60
C PHE A 59 -9.59 3.47 5.83
N GLY A 60 -10.56 2.56 5.77
CA GLY A 60 -10.45 1.33 4.98
C GLY A 60 -10.25 1.60 3.49
N ILE A 61 -11.09 2.45 2.90
CA ILE A 61 -10.97 2.84 1.47
C ILE A 61 -9.62 3.52 1.20
N PHE A 62 -9.23 4.46 2.05
CA PHE A 62 -7.96 5.19 1.89
C PHE A 62 -6.76 4.23 1.92
N THR A 63 -6.72 3.30 2.87
CA THR A 63 -5.57 2.40 3.08
C THR A 63 -5.53 1.18 2.16
N ILE A 64 -6.66 0.73 1.62
CA ILE A 64 -6.73 -0.44 0.74
C ILE A 64 -6.74 -0.01 -0.74
N VAL A 65 -7.46 1.05 -1.07
CA VAL A 65 -7.65 1.48 -2.46
C VAL A 65 -6.65 2.57 -2.82
N LEU A 66 -6.73 3.74 -2.19
CA LEU A 66 -5.99 4.93 -2.65
C LEU A 66 -4.46 4.76 -2.55
N THR A 67 -3.95 4.12 -1.50
CA THR A 67 -2.51 3.87 -1.36
C THR A 67 -1.96 2.81 -2.32
N ARG A 68 -2.83 1.96 -2.87
CA ARG A 68 -2.47 0.83 -3.74
C ARG A 68 -2.78 1.05 -5.22
N GLN A 69 -3.30 2.22 -5.59
CA GLN A 69 -3.47 2.59 -6.98
C GLN A 69 -2.09 2.77 -7.63
N LEU A 70 -1.73 1.80 -8.46
CA LEU A 70 -0.57 1.88 -9.34
C LEU A 70 -1.08 2.17 -10.76
N PRO A 71 -0.44 3.10 -11.49
CA PRO A 71 -0.75 3.28 -12.90
C PRO A 71 -0.51 1.94 -13.64
N ALA A 72 -1.41 1.62 -14.56
CA ALA A 72 -1.30 0.39 -15.33
C ALA A 72 0.01 0.38 -16.15
N SER A 73 0.71 -0.75 -16.15
CA SER A 73 1.94 -0.96 -16.93
C SER A 73 1.62 -1.32 -18.38
N THR A 74 0.89 -0.44 -19.09
CA THR A 74 0.43 -0.68 -20.47
C THR A 74 1.55 -0.87 -21.49
N ALA A 75 2.76 -0.40 -21.19
CA ALA A 75 3.94 -0.54 -22.04
C ALA A 75 4.88 -1.68 -21.58
N ALA A 76 4.45 -2.55 -20.66
CA ALA A 76 5.25 -3.68 -20.23
C ALA A 76 5.42 -4.71 -21.38
N PRO A 77 6.65 -5.19 -21.65
CA PRO A 77 6.87 -6.22 -22.67
C PRO A 77 6.11 -7.52 -22.34
N HIS A 78 5.56 -8.16 -23.37
CA HIS A 78 4.93 -9.47 -23.27
C HIS A 78 5.90 -10.61 -23.58
N VAL A 79 5.56 -11.84 -23.17
CA VAL A 79 6.35 -13.03 -23.50
C VAL A 79 6.50 -13.16 -25.02
N GLY A 80 7.73 -13.36 -25.48
CA GLY A 80 8.08 -13.43 -26.90
C GLY A 80 8.37 -12.08 -27.56
N GLN A 81 8.12 -10.96 -26.88
CA GLN A 81 8.59 -9.65 -27.34
C GLN A 81 10.03 -9.41 -26.87
N LYS A 82 10.83 -8.77 -27.74
CA LYS A 82 12.19 -8.35 -27.37
C LYS A 82 12.10 -7.28 -26.27
N ALA A 83 12.80 -7.51 -25.16
CA ALA A 83 12.92 -6.52 -24.10
C ALA A 83 13.61 -5.25 -24.65
N PRO A 84 13.09 -4.05 -24.37
CA PRO A 84 13.75 -2.80 -24.74
C PRO A 84 15.14 -2.73 -24.11
N ASP A 85 16.13 -2.33 -24.90
CA ASP A 85 17.47 -2.10 -24.35
C ASP A 85 17.44 -0.87 -23.43
N PHE A 86 18.24 -0.92 -22.38
CA PHE A 86 18.40 0.18 -21.43
C PHE A 86 19.81 0.14 -20.86
N THR A 87 20.28 1.31 -20.44
CA THR A 87 21.55 1.45 -19.72
C THR A 87 21.28 2.14 -18.40
N LEU A 88 21.60 1.45 -17.30
CA LEU A 88 21.39 1.97 -15.95
C LEU A 88 22.71 1.87 -15.15
N PRO A 89 22.99 2.81 -14.25
CA PRO A 89 24.09 2.68 -13.32
C PRO A 89 23.81 1.54 -12.32
N ASP A 90 24.83 0.75 -12.02
CA ASP A 90 24.81 -0.22 -10.92
C ASP A 90 25.05 0.45 -9.56
N SER A 91 25.24 -0.36 -8.51
CA SER A 91 25.48 0.13 -7.15
C SER A 91 26.81 0.85 -6.97
N THR A 92 27.78 0.71 -7.89
CA THR A 92 29.06 1.44 -7.87
C THR A 92 29.06 2.62 -8.85
N GLY A 93 27.95 2.87 -9.55
CA GLY A 93 27.79 3.95 -10.53
C GLY A 93 28.29 3.59 -11.93
N HIS A 94 28.67 2.33 -12.16
CA HIS A 94 29.08 1.88 -13.48
C HIS A 94 27.87 1.65 -14.35
N LEU A 95 27.92 2.14 -15.60
CA LEU A 95 26.83 1.95 -16.55
C LEU A 95 26.80 0.51 -17.05
N VAL A 96 25.65 -0.14 -16.90
CA VAL A 96 25.39 -1.51 -17.35
C VAL A 96 24.23 -1.48 -18.33
N SER A 97 24.43 -2.04 -19.53
CA SER A 97 23.36 -2.21 -20.52
C SER A 97 22.77 -3.61 -20.50
N LEU A 98 21.49 -3.73 -20.88
CA LEU A 98 20.85 -5.04 -21.02
C LEU A 98 21.56 -5.90 -22.07
N SER A 99 21.92 -5.30 -23.21
CA SER A 99 22.68 -5.96 -24.28
C SER A 99 24.02 -6.55 -23.81
N GLN A 100 24.73 -5.86 -22.92
CA GLN A 100 25.97 -6.37 -22.33
C GLN A 100 25.73 -7.57 -21.40
N LEU A 101 24.67 -7.52 -20.59
CA LEU A 101 24.29 -8.62 -19.70
C LEU A 101 23.85 -9.86 -20.48
N GLU A 102 23.09 -9.69 -21.56
CA GLU A 102 22.67 -10.77 -22.45
C GLU A 102 23.87 -11.43 -23.14
N ALA A 103 24.83 -10.65 -23.63
CA ALA A 103 26.05 -11.16 -24.26
C ALA A 103 26.90 -12.00 -23.30
N THR A 104 26.90 -11.67 -22.01
CA THR A 104 27.69 -12.35 -20.98
C THR A 104 26.94 -13.52 -20.32
N SER A 105 25.61 -13.57 -20.47
CA SER A 105 24.74 -14.51 -19.75
C SER A 105 24.05 -15.50 -20.69
N PRO A 106 24.63 -16.70 -20.94
CA PRO A 106 24.12 -17.64 -21.93
C PRO A 106 22.76 -18.28 -21.56
N ARG A 107 22.30 -18.12 -20.32
CA ARG A 107 21.02 -18.65 -19.81
C ARG A 107 19.91 -17.60 -19.75
N GLY A 108 20.19 -16.36 -20.13
CA GLY A 108 19.27 -15.22 -20.05
C GLY A 108 19.50 -14.33 -18.82
N VAL A 109 18.77 -13.21 -18.79
CA VAL A 109 18.87 -12.16 -17.77
C VAL A 109 17.53 -12.04 -17.04
N LEU A 110 17.57 -12.01 -15.70
CA LEU A 110 16.38 -11.78 -14.86
C LEU A 110 16.30 -10.31 -14.46
N LEU A 111 15.22 -9.63 -14.86
CA LEU A 111 14.95 -8.24 -14.49
C LEU A 111 14.00 -8.20 -13.29
N ILE A 112 14.44 -7.55 -12.21
CA ILE A 112 13.63 -7.38 -10.99
C ILE A 112 13.39 -5.88 -10.78
N PHE A 113 12.12 -5.47 -10.84
CA PHE A 113 11.70 -4.09 -10.63
C PHE A 113 11.21 -3.89 -9.20
N TYR A 114 11.79 -2.92 -8.49
CA TYR A 114 11.38 -2.54 -7.15
C TYR A 114 10.80 -1.12 -7.12
N ARG A 115 9.76 -0.91 -6.31
CA ARG A 115 9.18 0.43 -6.05
C ARG A 115 9.86 1.04 -4.83
N GLY A 116 10.93 1.80 -5.07
CA GLY A 116 11.73 2.45 -4.03
C GLY A 116 12.85 1.57 -3.48
N TYR A 117 13.84 2.21 -2.85
CA TYR A 117 14.94 1.57 -2.15
C TYR A 117 14.71 1.68 -0.64
N TRP A 118 15.26 0.72 0.11
CA TRP A 118 15.22 0.67 1.58
C TRP A 118 16.60 0.91 2.15
#